data_AF-A0A445JG15-F1
#
_entry.id   AF-A0A445JG15-F1
#
_cell.length_a   1.000
_cell.length_b   1.000
_cell.length_c   1.000
_cell.angle_alpha   90.00
_cell.angle_beta   90.00
_cell.angle_gamma   90.00
#
_symmetry.space_group_name_H-M   'P 1'
#
loop_
_entity.id
_entity.type
_entity.pdbx_description
1 polymer ?
#
loop_
_entity_poly.entity_id
_entity_poly.type
_entity_poly.pdbx_seq_one_letter_code
_entity_poly.pdbx_strand_id
1 'polypeptide(L)'
;MDEVVLVGFWTSPYVMRVKIALLEKGVEYVSPSSFLSTLMRFGRSKKNSSSLMILTTEPEPADCGRRLWASKGEDQEAAKKEFVECLKLLENELGDKPYFAGDYFGLLDIALLPITCRFYTYETFCKFSVEKECPRFMAWVKRCNQRESVSKTLPDPYKVYDFALETKKRFNIE
;
A
#
# COMPACT_ATOMS: atom_id res chain seq x y z
N MET A 1 -21.86 4.28 -21.28
CA MET A 1 -20.67 4.54 -20.44
C MET A 1 -20.36 3.23 -19.75
N ASP A 2 -19.17 2.70 -19.95
CA ASP A 2 -18.83 1.36 -19.45
C ASP A 2 -18.69 1.41 -17.92
N GLU A 3 -19.39 0.51 -17.22
CA GLU A 3 -19.30 0.38 -15.77
C GLU A 3 -17.90 -0.13 -15.38
N VAL A 4 -17.16 0.65 -14.57
CA VAL A 4 -15.86 0.23 -14.03
C VAL A 4 -16.09 -0.48 -12.70
N VAL A 5 -15.73 -1.76 -12.64
CA VAL A 5 -15.82 -2.56 -11.41
C VAL A 5 -14.43 -2.85 -10.88
N LEU A 6 -14.12 -2.34 -9.68
CA LEU A 6 -12.85 -2.62 -8.99
C LEU A 6 -13.05 -3.78 -8.02
N VAL A 7 -12.52 -4.95 -8.37
CA VAL A 7 -12.55 -6.15 -7.53
C VAL A 7 -11.23 -6.27 -6.78
N GLY A 8 -11.29 -6.33 -5.46
CA GLY A 8 -10.06 -6.39 -4.68
C GLY A 8 -10.26 -6.54 -3.18
N PHE A 9 -9.15 -6.84 -2.49
CA PHE A 9 -9.11 -6.85 -1.04
C PHE A 9 -8.65 -5.50 -0.50
N TRP A 10 -9.30 -5.02 0.56
CA TRP A 10 -9.12 -3.66 1.06
C TRP A 10 -7.71 -3.36 1.61
N THR A 11 -6.93 -4.37 2.01
CA THR A 11 -5.51 -4.17 2.41
C THR A 11 -4.51 -4.34 1.25
N SER A 12 -4.98 -4.69 0.05
CA SER A 12 -4.08 -4.91 -1.08
C SER A 12 -3.51 -3.57 -1.58
N PRO A 13 -2.18 -3.40 -1.59
CA PRO A 13 -1.58 -2.17 -2.07
C PRO A 13 -1.89 -1.93 -3.55
N TYR A 14 -2.02 -2.99 -4.34
CA TYR A 14 -2.38 -2.91 -5.76
C TYR A 14 -3.79 -2.33 -5.99
N VAL A 15 -4.74 -2.76 -5.17
CA VAL A 15 -6.11 -2.25 -5.23
C VAL A 15 -6.15 -0.78 -4.82
N MET A 16 -5.40 -0.41 -3.78
CA MET A 16 -5.27 0.98 -3.36
C MET A 16 -4.65 1.87 -4.46
N ARG A 17 -3.62 1.39 -5.18
CA ARG A 17 -3.02 2.12 -6.32
C ARG A 17 -4.06 2.46 -7.37
N VAL A 18 -4.84 1.45 -7.78
CA VAL A 18 -5.91 1.61 -8.79
C VAL A 18 -7.00 2.54 -8.25
N LYS A 19 -7.40 2.39 -6.99
CA LYS A 19 -8.42 3.24 -6.36
C LYS A 19 -8.01 4.72 -6.33
N ILE A 20 -6.76 5.02 -5.94
CA ILE A 20 -6.22 6.38 -5.97
C ILE A 20 -6.21 6.91 -7.41
N ALA A 21 -5.72 6.11 -8.37
CA ALA A 21 -5.65 6.53 -9.77
C ALA A 21 -7.03 6.84 -10.38
N LEU A 22 -8.05 6.02 -10.09
CA LEU A 22 -9.42 6.25 -10.54
C LEU A 22 -9.99 7.55 -9.94
N LEU A 23 -9.76 7.78 -8.65
CA LEU A 23 -10.20 9.00 -7.96
C LEU A 23 -9.49 10.26 -8.50
N GLU A 24 -8.18 10.20 -8.75
CA GLU A 24 -7.42 11.30 -9.37
C GLU A 24 -7.89 11.60 -10.80
N LYS A 25 -8.41 10.61 -11.52
CA LYS A 25 -8.97 10.78 -12.86
C LYS A 25 -10.46 11.14 -12.87
N GLY A 26 -11.12 11.21 -11.71
CA GLY A 26 -12.56 11.46 -11.61
C GLY A 26 -13.40 10.35 -12.26
N VAL A 27 -12.87 9.12 -12.34
CA VAL A 27 -13.57 7.97 -12.92
C VAL A 27 -14.41 7.31 -11.85
N GLU A 28 -15.73 7.26 -12.04
CA GLU A 28 -16.64 6.53 -11.17
C GLU A 28 -16.40 5.02 -11.30
N TYR A 29 -16.42 4.32 -10.17
CA TYR A 29 -16.28 2.87 -10.12
C TYR A 29 -17.11 2.27 -8.99
N VAL A 30 -17.50 1.01 -9.18
CA VAL A 30 -18.15 0.21 -8.15
C VAL A 30 -17.11 -0.72 -7.53
N SER A 31 -16.98 -0.66 -6.20
CA SER A 31 -16.15 -1.59 -5.42
C SER A 31 -17.06 -2.47 -4.57
N PRO A 32 -17.29 -3.74 -4.96
CA PRO A 32 -18.11 -4.66 -4.18
C PRO A 32 -17.53 -4.91 -2.78
N SER A 33 -18.38 -4.98 -1.76
CA SER A 33 -17.97 -5.19 -0.36
C SER A 33 -17.55 -6.64 -0.05
N SER A 34 -17.95 -7.61 -0.87
CA SER A 34 -17.61 -9.02 -0.68
C SER A 34 -16.79 -9.54 -1.86
N PHE A 35 -15.53 -9.88 -1.55
CA PHE A 35 -14.58 -10.45 -2.51
C PHE A 35 -15.08 -11.80 -3.06
N LEU A 36 -15.59 -12.67 -2.18
CA LEU A 36 -16.03 -14.01 -2.56
C LEU A 36 -17.30 -14.01 -3.41
N SER A 37 -18.29 -13.17 -3.11
CA SER A 37 -19.50 -13.08 -3.94
C SER A 37 -19.19 -12.52 -5.33
N THR A 38 -18.21 -11.61 -5.41
CA THR A 38 -17.75 -11.01 -6.66
C THR A 38 -16.95 -11.99 -7.51
N LEU A 39 -16.05 -12.76 -6.89
CA LEU A 39 -15.31 -13.82 -7.59
C LEU A 39 -16.26 -14.87 -8.18
N MET A 40 -17.32 -15.25 -7.45
CA MET A 40 -18.35 -16.15 -7.96
C MET A 40 -19.17 -15.53 -9.10
N ARG A 41 -19.39 -14.21 -9.09
CA ARG A 41 -20.14 -13.48 -10.13
C ARG A 41 -19.37 -13.35 -11.44
N PHE A 42 -18.04 -13.18 -11.37
CA PHE A 42 -17.17 -13.05 -12.55
C PHE A 42 -16.49 -14.35 -13.00
N GLY A 43 -16.48 -15.40 -12.16
CA GLY A 43 -15.88 -16.71 -12.45
C GLY A 43 -16.53 -17.52 -13.58
N ARG A 44 -17.42 -16.94 -14.38
CA ARG A 44 -18.11 -17.62 -15.50
C ARG A 44 -17.90 -16.98 -16.89
N SER A 45 -17.18 -15.86 -17.00
CA SER A 45 -16.92 -15.23 -18.31
C SER A 45 -15.46 -15.40 -18.73
N LYS A 46 -15.22 -16.29 -19.71
CA LYS A 46 -13.94 -16.38 -20.42
C LYS A 46 -13.70 -15.10 -21.21
N LYS A 47 -12.45 -14.62 -21.14
CA LYS A 47 -11.69 -13.82 -22.12
C LYS A 47 -12.53 -12.86 -22.96
N ASN A 48 -12.40 -11.55 -22.71
CA ASN A 48 -12.19 -10.52 -23.73
C ASN A 48 -11.85 -9.17 -23.05
N SER A 49 -10.97 -8.41 -23.70
CA SER A 49 -10.57 -7.01 -23.45
C SER A 49 -9.57 -6.72 -22.32
N SER A 50 -8.28 -6.84 -22.68
CA SER A 50 -7.22 -5.80 -22.65
C SER A 50 -7.22 -4.66 -21.62
N SER A 51 -7.80 -4.79 -20.43
CA SER A 51 -7.66 -3.79 -19.35
C SER A 51 -6.81 -4.33 -18.22
N LEU A 52 -5.51 -4.01 -18.32
CA LEU A 52 -4.58 -3.85 -17.20
C LEU A 52 -4.34 -5.07 -16.28
N MET A 53 -3.98 -6.22 -16.86
CA MET A 53 -3.03 -7.15 -16.19
C MET A 53 -1.60 -6.60 -16.32
N ILE A 54 -1.37 -5.37 -15.86
CA ILE A 54 -0.04 -4.77 -15.72
C ILE A 54 -0.01 -4.07 -14.36
N LEU A 55 0.40 -4.82 -13.33
CA LEU A 55 1.10 -4.39 -12.12
C LEU A 55 1.16 -5.56 -11.10
N THR A 56 1.31 -6.79 -11.57
CA THR A 56 1.55 -7.97 -10.70
C THR A 56 2.89 -8.59 -11.08
N THR A 57 3.96 -7.81 -10.92
CA THR A 57 5.32 -8.34 -10.83
C THR A 57 6.01 -7.57 -9.71
N GLU A 58 6.12 -8.23 -8.56
CA GLU A 58 6.91 -7.81 -7.40
C GLU A 58 8.39 -7.74 -7.80
N PRO A 59 9.10 -6.66 -7.43
CA PRO A 59 10.47 -6.88 -6.99
C PRO A 59 10.73 -6.12 -5.68
N GLU A 60 11.20 -6.82 -4.65
CA GLU A 60 11.90 -6.34 -3.42
C GLU A 60 11.08 -5.80 -2.21
N PRO A 61 10.38 -4.64 -2.21
CA PRO A 61 9.80 -4.08 -0.98
C PRO A 61 8.71 -4.92 -0.29
N ALA A 62 8.03 -5.83 -0.98
CA ALA A 62 7.00 -6.67 -0.36
C ALA A 62 7.57 -7.83 0.47
N ASP A 63 8.77 -8.30 0.18
CA ASP A 63 9.40 -9.34 1.00
C ASP A 63 9.89 -8.75 2.33
N CYS A 64 10.57 -7.61 2.24
CA CYS A 64 10.95 -6.80 3.38
C CYS A 64 9.72 -6.43 4.25
N GLY A 65 8.66 -5.90 3.61
CA GLY A 65 7.42 -5.52 4.28
C GLY A 65 6.70 -6.68 4.97
N ARG A 66 6.79 -7.92 4.44
CA ARG A 66 6.25 -9.12 5.08
C ARG A 66 7.10 -9.54 6.28
N ARG A 67 8.42 -9.57 6.13
CA ARG A 67 9.38 -9.94 7.18
C ARG A 67 9.24 -9.03 8.40
N LEU A 68 8.96 -7.73 8.23
CA LEU A 68 8.76 -6.79 9.36
C LEU A 68 7.66 -7.22 10.36
N TRP A 69 6.54 -7.79 9.91
CA TRP A 69 5.45 -8.17 10.81
C TRP A 69 5.30 -9.69 11.01
N ALA A 70 5.85 -10.50 10.12
CA ALA A 70 5.67 -11.96 10.12
C ALA A 70 6.93 -12.77 10.50
N SER A 71 8.09 -12.14 10.65
CA SER A 71 9.33 -12.80 11.12
C SER A 71 9.70 -12.38 12.55
N LYS A 72 10.80 -12.95 13.08
CA LYS A 72 11.35 -12.68 14.42
C LYS A 72 12.87 -12.74 14.42
N GLY A 73 13.46 -12.21 15.49
CA GLY A 73 14.90 -12.34 15.77
C GLY A 73 15.74 -11.65 14.71
N GLU A 74 16.83 -12.30 14.29
CA GLU A 74 17.79 -11.75 13.33
C GLU A 74 17.16 -11.40 11.99
N ASP A 75 16.19 -12.19 11.50
CA ASP A 75 15.52 -11.93 10.22
C ASP A 75 14.66 -10.65 10.26
N GLN A 76 13.98 -10.41 11.38
CA GLN A 76 13.16 -9.21 11.57
C GLN A 76 14.04 -7.95 11.66
N GLU A 77 15.17 -8.04 12.36
CA GLU A 77 16.09 -6.90 12.47
C GLU A 77 16.83 -6.62 11.15
N ALA A 78 17.17 -7.65 10.37
CA ALA A 78 17.71 -7.49 9.02
C ALA A 78 16.69 -6.79 8.10
N ALA A 79 15.44 -7.28 8.09
CA ALA A 79 14.37 -6.65 7.31
C ALA A 79 14.11 -5.20 7.74
N LYS A 80 14.15 -4.89 9.04
CA LYS A 80 14.05 -3.52 9.55
C LYS A 80 15.16 -2.63 9.01
N LYS A 81 16.41 -3.11 9.01
CA LYS A 81 17.55 -2.36 8.48
C LYS A 81 17.37 -2.10 6.98
N GLU A 82 17.07 -3.13 6.20
CA GLU A 82 16.80 -3.02 4.74
C GLU A 82 15.66 -2.03 4.45
N PHE A 83 14.58 -2.09 5.24
CA PHE A 83 13.44 -1.19 5.10
C PHE A 83 13.81 0.26 5.35
N VAL A 84 14.52 0.54 6.44
CA VAL A 84 14.97 1.90 6.79
C VAL A 84 15.95 2.43 5.74
N GLU A 85 16.87 1.61 5.23
CA GLU A 85 17.77 1.99 4.15
C GLU A 85 17.00 2.32 2.86
N CYS A 86 16.00 1.52 2.48
CA CYS A 86 15.11 1.82 1.37
C CYS A 86 14.37 3.15 1.54
N LEU A 87 13.84 3.42 2.74
CA LEU A 87 13.16 4.69 3.03
C LEU A 87 14.11 5.89 2.94
N LYS A 88 15.36 5.74 3.40
CA LYS A 88 16.38 6.80 3.27
C LYS A 88 16.75 7.07 1.82
N LEU A 89 16.85 6.03 0.98
CA LEU A 89 17.03 6.22 -0.46
C LEU A 89 15.86 6.98 -1.07
N LEU A 90 14.62 6.58 -0.76
CA LEU A 90 13.42 7.28 -1.24
C LEU A 90 13.36 8.73 -0.74
N GLU A 91 13.72 8.98 0.51
CA GLU A 91 13.77 10.32 1.08
C GLU A 91 14.82 11.21 0.40
N ASN A 92 15.97 10.66 0.03
CA ASN A 92 17.00 11.36 -0.72
C ASN A 92 16.56 11.66 -2.15
N GLU A 93 15.94 10.68 -2.82
CA GLU A 93 15.39 10.86 -4.17
C GLU A 93 14.23 11.86 -4.21
N LEU A 94 13.42 11.92 -3.15
CA LEU A 94 12.39 12.94 -2.99
C LEU A 94 13.04 14.33 -2.82
N GLY A 95 14.09 14.44 -2.01
CA GLY A 95 14.76 15.70 -1.72
C GLY A 95 13.78 16.73 -1.15
N ASP A 96 13.78 17.92 -1.75
CA ASP A 96 12.87 19.02 -1.38
C ASP A 96 11.60 19.09 -2.26
N LYS A 97 11.44 18.14 -3.19
CA LYS A 97 10.28 18.12 -4.09
C LYS A 97 9.01 17.82 -3.29
N PRO A 98 7.87 18.43 -3.63
CA PRO A 98 6.61 18.13 -2.96
C PRO A 98 6.11 16.70 -3.27
N TYR A 99 6.47 16.16 -4.44
CA TYR A 99 6.17 14.81 -4.91
C TYR A 99 7.36 14.19 -5.68
N PHE A 100 7.32 12.89 -5.93
CA PHE A 100 8.42 12.22 -6.63
C PHE A 100 8.61 12.70 -8.08
N ALA A 101 7.52 13.12 -8.75
CA ALA A 101 7.55 13.73 -10.08
C ALA A 101 7.71 15.26 -10.05
N GLY A 102 8.33 15.82 -9.01
CA GLY A 102 8.48 17.26 -8.83
C GLY A 102 7.20 17.86 -8.27
N ASP A 103 6.60 18.79 -9.01
CA ASP A 103 5.40 19.52 -8.58
C ASP A 103 4.10 18.73 -8.77
N TYR A 104 4.15 17.60 -9.47
CA TYR A 104 2.98 16.79 -9.81
C TYR A 104 2.91 15.52 -8.97
N PHE A 105 1.72 15.23 -8.46
CA PHE A 105 1.41 13.94 -7.85
C PHE A 105 1.43 12.86 -8.94
N GLY A 106 2.40 11.95 -8.85
CA GLY A 106 2.76 11.05 -9.94
C GLY A 106 2.60 9.57 -9.63
N LEU A 107 3.04 8.75 -10.59
CA LEU A 107 2.95 7.30 -10.52
C LEU A 107 3.70 6.73 -9.30
N LEU A 108 4.90 7.26 -9.02
CA LEU A 108 5.71 6.77 -7.90
C LEU A 108 5.05 7.08 -6.56
N ASP A 109 4.40 8.25 -6.42
CA ASP A 109 3.64 8.59 -5.22
C ASP A 109 2.47 7.60 -5.01
N ILE A 110 1.68 7.36 -6.07
CA ILE A 110 0.59 6.37 -6.06
C ILE A 110 1.11 4.97 -5.70
N ALA A 111 2.27 4.58 -6.22
CA ALA A 111 2.86 3.27 -5.98
C ALA A 111 3.29 3.05 -4.53
N LEU A 112 3.83 4.09 -3.87
CA LEU A 112 4.40 4.03 -2.52
C LEU A 112 3.38 4.26 -1.40
N LEU A 113 2.40 5.14 -1.61
CA LEU A 113 1.41 5.49 -0.58
C LEU A 113 0.72 4.30 0.11
N PRO A 114 0.34 3.22 -0.58
CA PRO A 114 -0.28 2.07 0.08
C PRO A 114 0.59 1.41 1.16
N ILE A 115 1.91 1.51 1.07
CA ILE A 115 2.82 0.95 2.08
C ILE A 115 2.73 1.75 3.39
N THR A 116 2.45 3.05 3.30
CA THR A 116 2.43 3.98 4.45
C THR A 116 1.34 3.64 5.47
N CYS A 117 0.20 3.06 5.03
CA CYS A 117 -0.85 2.64 5.97
C CYS A 117 -0.41 1.50 6.90
N ARG A 118 0.72 0.84 6.61
CA ARG A 118 1.31 -0.24 7.41
C ARG A 118 2.41 0.25 8.35
N PHE A 119 2.78 1.53 8.31
CA PHE A 119 3.88 2.04 9.14
C PHE A 119 3.63 1.83 10.62
N TYR A 120 2.42 2.13 11.10
CA TYR A 120 2.05 1.86 12.50
C TYR A 120 2.25 0.38 12.88
N THR A 121 1.86 -0.54 11.99
CA THR A 121 2.09 -1.99 12.18
C THR A 121 3.58 -2.31 12.29
N TYR A 122 4.41 -1.76 11.40
CA TYR A 122 5.85 -2.00 11.39
C TYR A 122 6.54 -1.39 12.61
N GLU A 123 6.24 -0.14 12.94
CA GLU A 123 6.77 0.56 14.11
C GLU A 123 6.45 -0.18 15.40
N THR A 124 5.23 -0.73 15.52
CA THR A 124 4.79 -1.51 16.69
C THR A 124 5.53 -2.84 16.80
N PHE A 125 5.64 -3.62 15.70
CA PHE A 125 6.30 -4.92 15.74
C PHE A 125 7.82 -4.85 15.85
N CYS A 126 8.44 -3.90 15.16
CA CYS A 126 9.91 -3.77 15.07
C CYS A 126 10.49 -2.68 16.00
N LYS A 127 9.64 -2.06 16.83
CA LYS A 127 10.03 -1.06 17.86
C LYS A 127 10.92 0.05 17.32
N PHE A 128 10.47 0.72 16.27
CA PHE A 128 11.17 1.87 15.67
C PHE A 128 10.19 2.95 15.28
N SER A 129 10.70 4.07 14.74
CA SER A 129 9.87 5.15 14.24
C SER A 129 10.34 5.60 12.87
N VAL A 130 9.45 5.52 11.88
CA VAL A 130 9.71 5.98 10.52
C VAL A 130 9.90 7.49 10.51
N GLU A 131 9.15 8.24 11.32
CA GLU A 131 9.28 9.71 11.39
C GLU A 131 10.64 10.15 11.96
N LYS A 132 11.23 9.38 12.88
CA LYS A 132 12.57 9.67 13.40
C LYS A 132 13.67 9.33 12.39
N GLU A 133 13.52 8.25 11.64
CA GLU A 133 14.52 7.81 10.66
C GLU A 133 14.47 8.62 9.36
N CYS A 134 13.26 9.00 8.92
CA CYS A 134 12.97 9.64 7.63
C CYS A 134 11.90 10.75 7.77
N PRO A 135 12.23 11.89 8.40
CA PRO A 135 11.26 12.96 8.69
C PRO A 135 10.70 13.67 7.45
N ARG A 136 11.48 13.88 6.39
CA ARG A 136 11.00 14.47 5.13
C ARG A 136 10.09 13.51 4.39
N PHE A 137 10.40 12.22 4.41
CA PHE A 137 9.50 11.20 3.86
C PHE A 137 8.15 11.24 4.58
N MET A 138 8.13 11.33 5.91
CA MET A 138 6.88 11.46 6.66
C MET A 138 6.15 12.78 6.42
N ALA A 139 6.87 13.88 6.17
CA ALA A 139 6.24 15.12 5.72
C ALA A 139 5.54 14.95 4.36
N TRP A 140 6.14 14.21 3.42
CA TRP A 140 5.51 13.83 2.16
C TRP A 140 4.27 12.95 2.37
N VAL A 141 4.32 11.94 3.25
CA VAL A 141 3.13 11.13 3.60
C VAL A 141 2.00 12.02 4.11
N LYS A 142 2.29 12.92 5.06
CA LYS A 142 1.31 13.86 5.63
C LYS A 142 0.70 14.77 4.55
N ARG A 143 1.51 15.24 3.60
CA ARG A 143 1.06 16.05 2.46
C ARG A 143 0.14 15.26 1.53
N CYS A 144 0.53 14.04 1.15
CA CYS A 144 -0.27 13.17 0.30
C CYS A 144 -1.61 12.80 0.93
N ASN A 145 -1.67 12.60 2.26
CA ASN A 145 -2.92 12.33 2.97
C ASN A 145 -3.93 13.48 2.98
N GLN A 146 -3.52 14.72 2.64
CA GLN A 146 -4.47 15.82 2.45
C GLN A 146 -5.25 15.70 1.12
N ARG A 147 -4.82 14.83 0.19
CA ARG A 147 -5.53 14.59 -1.06
C ARG A 147 -6.74 13.69 -0.80
N GLU A 148 -7.90 14.10 -1.31
CA GLU A 148 -9.15 13.34 -1.17
C GLU A 148 -9.06 11.92 -1.75
N SER A 149 -8.36 11.76 -2.88
CA SER A 149 -8.09 10.46 -3.52
C SER A 149 -7.36 9.48 -2.59
N VAL A 150 -6.44 9.99 -1.77
CA VAL A 150 -5.60 9.23 -0.86
C VAL A 150 -6.35 8.96 0.44
N SER A 151 -6.93 9.99 1.06
CA SER A 151 -7.64 9.85 2.34
C SER A 151 -8.88 8.97 2.25
N LYS A 152 -9.58 8.94 1.10
CA LYS A 152 -10.69 7.99 0.85
C LYS A 152 -10.24 6.57 0.53
N THR A 153 -8.96 6.37 0.21
CA THR A 153 -8.42 5.08 -0.21
C THR A 153 -7.72 4.34 0.90
N LEU A 154 -6.79 5.02 1.59
CA LEU A 154 -5.95 4.36 2.59
C LEU A 154 -6.80 3.99 3.82
N PRO A 155 -6.73 2.75 4.29
CA PRO A 155 -7.44 2.33 5.50
C PRO A 155 -6.81 2.96 6.75
N ASP A 156 -7.59 2.99 7.82
CA ASP A 156 -7.10 3.34 9.15
C ASP A 156 -5.90 2.44 9.55
N PRO A 157 -4.74 3.02 9.93
CA PRO A 157 -3.56 2.25 10.32
C PRO A 157 -3.80 1.26 11.48
N TYR A 158 -4.68 1.59 12.43
CA TYR A 158 -5.04 0.70 13.54
C TYR A 158 -5.82 -0.50 13.03
N LYS A 159 -6.74 -0.30 12.08
CA LYS A 159 -7.47 -1.40 11.44
C LYS A 159 -6.55 -2.33 10.65
N VAL A 160 -5.51 -1.78 10.01
CA VAL A 160 -4.48 -2.59 9.34
C VAL A 160 -3.67 -3.40 10.34
N TYR A 161 -3.33 -2.82 11.50
CA TYR A 161 -2.65 -3.52 12.58
C TYR A 161 -3.51 -4.65 13.18
N ASP A 162 -4.79 -4.39 13.47
CA ASP A 162 -5.71 -5.42 13.97
C ASP A 162 -5.85 -6.58 12.98
N PHE A 163 -5.95 -6.26 11.68
CA PHE A 163 -5.95 -7.28 10.63
C PHE A 163 -4.64 -8.09 10.60
N ALA A 164 -3.49 -7.44 10.80
CA ALA A 164 -2.21 -8.13 10.88
C ALA A 164 -2.16 -9.09 12.08
N LEU A 165 -2.63 -8.66 13.26
CA LEU A 165 -2.73 -9.50 14.46
C LEU A 165 -3.65 -10.71 14.23
N GLU A 166 -4.83 -10.50 13.67
CA GLU A 166 -5.77 -11.58 13.34
C GLU A 166 -5.13 -12.57 12.35
N THR A 167 -4.41 -12.06 11.35
CA THR A 167 -3.69 -12.89 10.38
C THR A 167 -2.59 -13.70 11.05
N LYS A 168 -1.79 -13.11 11.94
CA LYS A 168 -0.77 -13.85 12.71
C LYS A 168 -1.39 -15.00 13.50
N LYS A 169 -2.49 -14.72 14.22
CA LYS A 169 -3.24 -15.73 14.99
C LYS A 169 -3.81 -16.83 14.10
N ARG A 170 -4.42 -16.48 12.97
CA ARG A 170 -5.07 -17.45 12.06
C ARG A 170 -4.08 -18.41 11.42
N PHE A 171 -2.88 -17.94 11.12
CA PHE A 171 -1.85 -18.73 10.44
C PHE A 171 -0.74 -19.22 11.37
N ASN A 172 -0.91 -19.09 12.70
CA ASN A 172 0.10 -19.44 13.70
C ASN A 172 1.49 -18.85 13.40
N ILE A 173 1.51 -17.60 12.92
CA ILE A 173 2.74 -16.85 12.72
C ILE A 173 3.08 -16.23 14.07
N GLU A 174 4.18 -16.67 14.66
CA GLU A 174 4.57 -16.24 15.99
C GLU A 174 4.90 -14.74 16.07
#